data_AF-A0A5N9H510-F1
#
_entry.id   AF-A0A5N9H510-F1
#
_cell.length_a   1.000
_cell.length_b   1.000
_cell.length_c   1.000
_cell.angle_alpha   90.00
_cell.angle_beta   90.00
_cell.angle_gamma   90.00
#
_symmetry.space_group_name_H-M   'P 1'
#
loop_
_entity.id
_entity.type
_entity.pdbx_description
1 polymer ?
#
loop_
_entity_poly.entity_id
_entity_poly.type
_entity_poly.pdbx_seq_one_letter_code
_entity_poly.pdbx_strand_id
1 'polypeptide(L)'
;MPSIRMSDVLNNPDVHIAEVQSESQWKVFISKIQEGLSVVVHDDYYWHRYKGIKNPLRSCFIYERVRRKFEPWEGSQLYAFHHKSGDLWITLRLPDHFCLDCDKKIRPNWERCRSCRNRRWYRLQPFYPERTEVNYSATDQTLEFAYRLLRNLRSNEKLVVEHADCSTPRRCLHMRFHLMKRIGSALPYSLKIVNNVSYIVEKNE
;
A
#
# COMPACT_ATOMS: atom_id res chain seq x y z
N MET A 1 21.85 29.92 24.73
CA MET A 1 21.08 28.81 24.12
C MET A 1 22.05 27.70 23.77
N PRO A 2 21.84 26.45 24.20
CA PRO A 2 22.72 25.35 23.86
C PRO A 2 22.67 25.10 22.34
N SER A 3 23.82 25.11 21.68
CA SER A 3 23.95 24.83 20.26
C SER A 3 23.86 23.32 20.03
N ILE A 4 22.69 22.83 19.63
CA ILE A 4 22.54 21.45 19.17
C ILE A 4 23.38 21.31 17.89
N ARG A 5 24.39 20.43 17.87
CA ARG A 5 25.17 20.20 16.66
C ARG A 5 24.34 19.36 15.69
N MET A 6 24.41 19.69 14.40
CA MET A 6 23.60 19.05 13.36
C MET A 6 23.89 17.54 13.22
N SER A 7 25.12 17.13 13.51
CA SER A 7 25.52 15.72 13.66
C SER A 7 24.68 14.97 14.68
N ASP A 8 24.31 15.64 15.78
CA ASP A 8 23.64 15.01 16.92
C ASP A 8 22.15 14.80 16.62
N VAL A 9 21.58 15.62 15.72
CA VAL A 9 20.20 15.45 15.22
C VAL A 9 20.13 14.35 14.16
N LEU A 10 21.11 14.30 13.24
CA LEU A 10 21.13 13.29 12.18
C LEU A 10 21.47 11.89 12.71
N ASN A 11 22.17 11.79 13.85
CA ASN A 11 22.45 10.53 14.54
C ASN A 11 21.34 10.11 15.52
N ASN A 12 20.27 10.91 15.65
CA ASN A 12 19.15 10.54 16.50
C ASN A 12 18.25 9.53 15.76
N PRO A 13 18.02 8.33 16.31
CA PRO A 13 17.16 7.31 15.69
C PRO A 13 15.69 7.78 15.51
N ASP A 14 15.27 8.80 16.24
CA ASP A 14 13.93 9.39 16.13
C ASP A 14 13.78 10.36 14.94
N VAL A 15 14.87 10.62 14.21
CA VAL A 15 14.87 11.48 13.02
C VAL A 15 14.85 10.62 11.76
N HIS A 16 13.78 10.78 10.97
CA HIS A 16 13.62 10.06 9.71
C HIS A 16 14.31 10.81 8.56
N ILE A 17 15.47 10.32 8.12
CA ILE A 17 16.20 10.89 6.98
C ILE A 17 15.71 10.21 5.69
N ALA A 18 15.39 10.99 4.67
CA ALA A 18 14.96 10.50 3.37
C ALA A 18 15.64 11.24 2.22
N GLU A 19 16.11 10.48 1.23
CA GLU A 19 16.58 11.02 -0.04
C GLU A 19 15.46 10.95 -1.08
N VAL A 20 15.10 12.10 -1.63
CA VAL A 20 14.02 12.25 -2.60
C VAL A 20 14.56 12.99 -3.81
N GLN A 21 15.20 12.26 -4.73
CA GLN A 21 15.76 12.79 -5.96
C GLN A 21 14.84 12.58 -7.18
N SER A 22 13.72 11.88 -7.00
CA SER A 22 12.81 11.49 -8.07
C SER A 22 11.37 11.23 -7.58
N GLU A 23 10.42 11.24 -8.51
CA GLU A 23 9.00 10.99 -8.22
C GLU A 23 8.75 9.59 -7.59
N SER A 24 9.54 8.58 -7.94
CA SER A 24 9.45 7.23 -7.36
C SER A 24 9.87 7.22 -5.89
N GLN A 25 10.99 7.87 -5.56
CA GLN A 25 11.46 8.04 -4.18
C GLN A 25 10.48 8.87 -3.36
N TRP A 26 9.88 9.91 -3.95
CA TRP A 26 8.79 10.66 -3.32
C TRP A 26 7.63 9.75 -2.92
N LYS A 27 7.17 8.84 -3.80
CA LYS A 27 6.08 7.89 -3.49
C LYS A 27 6.43 6.98 -2.32
N VAL A 28 7.69 6.57 -2.21
CA VAL A 28 8.16 5.78 -1.06
C VAL A 28 8.15 6.63 0.21
N PHE A 29 8.79 7.80 0.19
CA PHE A 29 8.85 8.72 1.33
C PHE A 29 7.44 9.07 1.84
N ILE A 30 6.56 9.51 0.96
CA ILE A 30 5.21 9.91 1.34
C ILE A 30 4.39 8.73 1.86
N SER A 31 4.67 7.49 1.47
CA SER A 31 3.99 6.33 2.04
C SER A 31 4.45 6.02 3.48
N LYS A 32 5.69 6.40 3.82
CA LYS A 32 6.35 6.07 5.08
C LYS A 32 6.37 7.20 6.11
N ILE A 33 6.26 8.47 5.70
CA ILE A 33 6.30 9.61 6.62
C ILE A 33 5.29 9.44 7.77
N GLN A 34 5.80 9.60 9.00
CA GLN A 34 5.06 9.46 10.26
C GLN A 34 5.16 10.75 11.07
N GLU A 35 4.50 10.76 12.23
CA GLU A 35 4.70 11.78 13.25
C GLU A 35 6.18 11.84 13.69
N GLY A 36 6.67 13.04 13.99
CA GLY A 36 8.06 13.30 14.35
C GLY A 36 8.79 14.20 13.36
N LEU A 37 10.13 14.19 13.46
CA LEU A 37 11.01 14.98 12.61
C LEU A 37 11.49 14.13 11.42
N SER A 38 11.34 14.68 10.22
CA SER A 38 11.92 14.15 8.99
C SER A 38 12.86 15.16 8.35
N VAL A 39 14.02 14.70 7.89
CA VAL A 39 14.95 15.50 7.08
C VAL A 39 14.95 14.93 5.67
N VAL A 40 14.57 15.75 4.70
CA VAL A 40 14.45 15.35 3.30
C VAL A 40 15.55 16.01 2.50
N VAL A 41 16.48 15.21 2.00
CA VAL A 41 17.52 15.62 1.06
C VAL A 41 16.95 15.48 -0.36
N HIS A 42 16.94 16.55 -1.13
CA HIS A 42 16.30 16.59 -2.45
C HIS A 42 17.02 17.55 -3.39
N ASP A 43 16.94 17.29 -4.70
CA ASP A 43 17.50 18.18 -5.73
C ASP A 43 16.62 19.42 -5.91
N ASP A 44 17.17 20.58 -5.54
CA ASP A 44 16.54 21.89 -5.70
C ASP A 44 16.12 22.16 -7.15
N TYR A 45 16.88 21.68 -8.15
CA TYR A 45 16.54 21.89 -9.56
C TYR A 45 15.23 21.19 -9.95
N TYR A 46 15.00 20.00 -9.38
CA TYR A 46 13.84 19.19 -9.70
C TYR A 46 12.62 19.55 -8.84
N TRP A 47 12.83 19.85 -7.56
CA TRP A 47 11.75 19.99 -6.57
C TRP A 47 11.34 21.42 -6.26
N HIS A 48 11.95 22.42 -6.90
CA HIS A 48 11.55 23.81 -6.78
C HIS A 48 11.05 24.43 -8.08
N ARG A 49 9.99 25.26 -7.98
CA ARG A 49 9.33 25.90 -9.12
C ARG A 49 10.20 26.93 -9.88
N TYR A 50 11.18 27.57 -9.25
CA TYR A 50 11.99 28.65 -9.85
C TYR A 50 13.45 28.58 -9.38
N LYS A 51 14.41 28.97 -10.21
CA LYS A 51 15.81 29.22 -9.80
C LYS A 51 15.94 30.63 -9.19
N GLY A 52 16.70 30.78 -8.10
CA GLY A 52 17.00 32.09 -7.46
C GLY A 52 16.04 32.50 -6.33
N ILE A 53 15.66 31.55 -5.47
CA ILE A 53 14.44 31.64 -4.66
C ILE A 53 14.59 32.52 -3.41
N LYS A 54 13.78 33.58 -3.30
CA LYS A 54 13.65 34.42 -2.09
C LYS A 54 12.95 33.70 -0.91
N ASN A 55 12.14 32.67 -1.19
CA ASN A 55 11.45 31.84 -0.18
C ASN A 55 11.42 30.34 -0.58
N PRO A 56 12.48 29.57 -0.26
CA PRO A 56 12.67 28.19 -0.72
C PRO A 56 11.59 27.20 -0.27
N LEU A 57 10.91 27.49 0.85
CA LEU A 57 9.82 26.64 1.33
C LEU A 57 8.58 26.74 0.44
N ARG A 58 8.18 27.96 0.06
CA ARG A 58 6.97 28.19 -0.75
C ARG A 58 7.08 27.67 -2.17
N SER A 59 8.29 27.50 -2.69
CA SER A 59 8.56 26.95 -4.01
C SER A 59 8.74 25.44 -4.02
N CYS A 60 8.79 24.78 -2.85
CA CYS A 60 9.13 23.37 -2.72
C CYS A 60 7.90 22.48 -2.91
N PHE A 61 7.92 21.67 -3.97
CA PHE A 61 6.85 20.73 -4.27
C PHE A 61 6.73 19.62 -3.23
N ILE A 62 7.84 19.19 -2.61
CA ILE A 62 7.81 18.19 -1.53
C ILE A 62 6.99 18.71 -0.35
N TYR A 63 7.30 19.93 0.13
CA TYR A 63 6.55 20.56 1.21
C TYR A 63 5.06 20.71 0.86
N GLU A 64 4.75 21.23 -0.33
CA GLU A 64 3.36 21.41 -0.78
C GLU A 64 2.58 20.10 -0.76
N ARG A 65 3.19 19.01 -1.25
CA ARG A 65 2.56 17.69 -1.31
C ARG A 65 2.39 17.08 0.08
N VAL A 66 3.36 17.24 0.99
CA VAL A 66 3.21 16.83 2.39
C VAL A 66 2.07 17.59 3.05
N ARG A 67 2.01 18.92 2.89
CA ARG A 67 0.91 19.76 3.40
C ARG A 67 -0.44 19.25 2.92
N ARG A 68 -0.61 19.03 1.62
CA ARG A 68 -1.88 18.51 1.04
C ARG A 68 -2.27 17.12 1.56
N LYS A 69 -1.30 16.24 1.80
CA LYS A 69 -1.59 14.90 2.34
C LYS A 69 -2.22 14.96 3.73
N PHE A 70 -1.71 15.85 4.57
CA PHE A 70 -2.07 15.96 5.98
C PHE A 70 -3.10 17.04 6.27
N GLU A 71 -3.41 17.92 5.32
CA GLU A 71 -4.51 18.90 5.40
C GLU A 71 -5.87 18.29 5.82
N PRO A 72 -6.26 17.07 5.39
CA PRO A 72 -7.49 16.43 5.87
C PRO A 72 -7.41 15.84 7.30
N TRP A 73 -6.26 15.92 7.97
CA TRP A 73 -6.09 15.52 9.37
C TRP A 73 -6.31 16.75 10.25
N GLU A 74 -7.58 17.00 10.58
CA GLU A 74 -7.96 18.11 11.47
C GLU A 74 -7.18 18.04 12.79
N GLY A 75 -6.65 19.18 13.25
CA GLY A 75 -5.77 19.25 14.42
C GLY A 75 -4.31 18.83 14.18
N SER A 76 -3.93 18.41 12.97
CA SER A 76 -2.52 18.17 12.65
C SER A 76 -1.71 19.47 12.63
N GLN A 77 -0.44 19.38 13.02
CA GLN A 77 0.51 20.49 12.95
C GLN A 77 1.67 20.08 12.04
N LEU A 78 1.96 20.92 11.04
CA LEU A 78 3.06 20.74 10.12
C LEU A 78 3.96 21.97 10.18
N TYR A 79 5.16 21.78 10.72
CA TYR A 79 6.22 22.79 10.68
C TYR A 79 7.26 22.35 9.68
N ALA A 80 7.65 23.24 8.78
CA ALA A 80 8.68 22.93 7.81
C ALA A 80 9.55 24.15 7.51
N PHE A 81 10.83 23.90 7.21
CA PHE A 81 11.77 24.93 6.78
C PHE A 81 12.89 24.30 5.96
N HIS A 82 13.53 25.09 5.10
CA HIS A 82 14.78 24.67 4.44
C HIS A 82 15.95 25.06 5.31
N HIS A 83 16.80 24.08 5.64
CA HIS A 83 18.06 24.34 6.31
C HIS A 83 19.05 25.00 5.33
N LYS A 84 20.12 25.62 5.86
CA LYS A 84 21.16 26.28 5.03
C LYS A 84 21.83 25.33 4.02
N SER A 85 21.78 24.02 4.28
CA SER A 85 22.27 22.97 3.37
C SER A 85 21.35 22.71 2.17
N GLY A 86 20.14 23.29 2.12
CA GLY A 86 19.13 22.99 1.10
C GLY A 86 18.16 21.87 1.50
N ASP A 87 18.43 21.16 2.59
CA ASP A 87 17.56 20.09 3.07
C ASP A 87 16.23 20.62 3.59
N LEU A 88 15.14 19.92 3.30
CA LEU A 88 13.82 20.24 3.83
C LEU A 88 13.59 19.51 5.15
N TRP A 89 13.45 20.28 6.22
CA TRP A 89 13.14 19.77 7.54
C TRP A 89 11.63 19.85 7.76
N ILE A 90 11.03 18.75 8.20
CA ILE A 90 9.59 18.63 8.39
C ILE A 90 9.32 18.03 9.76
N THR A 91 8.63 18.77 10.63
CA THR A 91 8.06 18.24 11.87
C THR A 91 6.55 18.08 11.69
N LEU A 92 6.07 16.85 11.82
CA LEU A 92 4.65 16.52 11.73
C LEU A 92 4.15 16.07 13.10
N ARG A 93 3.04 16.64 13.56
CA ARG A 93 2.24 16.12 14.67
C ARG A 93 0.84 15.78 14.18
N LEU A 94 0.38 14.58 14.51
CA LEU A 94 -0.95 14.10 14.17
C LEU A 94 -1.81 14.07 15.45
N PRO A 95 -3.11 14.35 15.32
CA PRO A 95 -4.03 14.23 16.45
C PRO A 95 -4.01 12.80 17.02
N ASP A 96 -4.21 12.68 18.32
CA ASP A 96 -4.35 11.40 19.02
C ASP A 96 -5.73 10.80 18.74
N HIS A 97 -5.87 10.28 17.52
CA HIS A 97 -7.06 9.61 17.06
C HIS A 97 -6.68 8.29 16.40
N PHE A 98 -7.19 7.19 16.94
CA PHE A 98 -6.72 5.85 16.64
C PHE A 98 -7.81 4.99 16.03
N CYS A 99 -7.40 4.07 15.16
CA CYS A 99 -8.29 3.07 14.59
C CYS A 99 -8.84 2.16 15.69
N LEU A 100 -10.17 2.03 15.77
CA LEU A 100 -10.88 1.19 16.74
C LEU A 100 -10.46 -0.30 16.79
N ASP A 101 -9.75 -0.78 15.78
CA ASP A 101 -9.44 -2.21 15.61
C ASP A 101 -7.92 -2.51 15.63
N CYS A 102 -7.03 -1.52 15.51
CA CYS A 102 -5.60 -1.79 15.31
C CYS A 102 -4.65 -0.70 15.84
N ASP A 103 -5.16 0.23 16.66
CA ASP A 103 -4.39 1.28 17.34
C ASP A 103 -3.49 2.14 16.45
N LYS A 104 -3.74 2.13 15.14
CA LYS A 104 -3.01 2.97 14.19
C LYS A 104 -3.62 4.37 14.21
N LYS A 105 -2.80 5.42 14.29
CA LYS A 105 -3.29 6.81 14.10
C LYS A 105 -4.00 6.94 12.75
N ILE A 106 -5.19 7.53 12.75
CA ILE A 106 -6.03 7.77 11.57
C ILE A 106 -6.63 9.17 11.59
N ARG A 107 -7.24 9.57 10.48
CA ARG A 107 -7.92 10.87 10.38
C ARG A 107 -9.06 10.96 11.40
N PRO A 108 -9.27 12.10 12.07
CA PRO A 108 -10.32 12.29 13.08
C PRO A 108 -11.73 11.91 12.61
N ASN A 109 -12.03 12.16 11.33
CA ASN A 109 -13.33 11.84 10.73
C ASN A 109 -13.50 10.36 10.35
N TRP A 110 -12.53 9.50 10.62
CA TRP A 110 -12.59 8.07 10.33
C TRP A 110 -12.64 7.28 11.63
N GLU A 111 -13.55 6.32 11.75
CA GLU A 111 -13.54 5.38 12.88
C GLU A 111 -12.47 4.29 12.73
N ARG A 112 -12.13 3.93 11.49
CA ARG A 112 -11.25 2.79 11.17
C ARG A 112 -10.30 3.15 10.05
N CYS A 113 -9.09 2.60 10.12
CA CYS A 113 -8.15 2.68 9.02
C CYS A 113 -8.68 1.94 7.79
N ARG A 114 -8.20 2.30 6.59
CA ARG A 114 -8.63 1.69 5.33
C ARG A 114 -8.47 0.16 5.34
N SER A 115 -7.41 -0.35 5.94
CA SER A 115 -7.16 -1.79 6.06
C SER A 115 -8.26 -2.48 6.87
N CYS A 116 -8.57 -1.97 8.06
CA CYS A 116 -9.59 -2.53 8.94
C CYS A 116 -10.99 -2.37 8.35
N ARG A 117 -11.30 -1.24 7.72
CA ARG A 117 -12.57 -1.04 7.00
C ARG A 117 -12.76 -2.06 5.88
N ASN A 118 -11.73 -2.27 5.06
CA ASN A 118 -11.78 -3.28 3.99
C ASN A 118 -11.95 -4.69 4.57
N ARG A 119 -11.18 -5.03 5.61
CA ARG A 119 -11.29 -6.33 6.29
C ARG A 119 -12.71 -6.57 6.79
N ARG A 120 -13.34 -5.56 7.41
CA ARG A 120 -14.73 -5.63 7.87
C ARG A 120 -15.71 -5.77 6.70
N TRP A 121 -15.54 -4.97 5.65
CA TRP A 121 -16.40 -5.03 4.45
C TRP A 121 -16.40 -6.42 3.81
N TYR A 122 -15.22 -7.01 3.59
CA TYR A 122 -15.10 -8.36 3.03
C TYR A 122 -15.67 -9.46 3.95
N ARG A 123 -15.62 -9.29 5.27
CA ARG A 123 -16.28 -10.22 6.20
C ARG A 123 -17.80 -10.15 6.12
N LEU A 124 -18.36 -8.95 5.94
CA LEU A 124 -19.81 -8.72 5.91
C LEU A 124 -20.45 -9.05 4.55
N GLN A 125 -19.66 -9.03 3.49
CA GLN A 125 -20.09 -9.37 2.13
C GLN A 125 -19.28 -10.56 1.60
N PRO A 126 -19.52 -11.77 2.11
CA PRO A 126 -18.88 -12.94 1.57
C PRO A 126 -19.31 -13.11 0.11
N PHE A 127 -18.36 -13.34 -0.79
CA PHE A 127 -18.66 -13.63 -2.20
C PHE A 127 -19.57 -14.86 -2.27
N TYR A 128 -20.72 -14.75 -2.96
CA TYR A 128 -21.74 -15.80 -3.06
C TYR A 128 -22.21 -16.33 -1.68
N PRO A 129 -22.90 -15.51 -0.86
CA PRO A 129 -23.38 -15.93 0.46
C PRO A 129 -24.31 -17.14 0.41
N GLU A 130 -24.99 -17.35 -0.71
CA GLU A 130 -25.92 -18.45 -0.96
C GLU A 130 -25.24 -19.80 -1.26
N ARG A 131 -23.90 -19.82 -1.36
CA ARG A 131 -23.12 -21.00 -1.72
C ARG A 131 -22.34 -21.56 -0.54
N THR A 132 -22.28 -22.88 -0.44
CA THR A 132 -21.55 -23.60 0.61
C THR A 132 -20.05 -23.43 0.45
N GLU A 133 -19.37 -23.05 1.54
CA GLU A 133 -17.91 -22.90 1.57
C GLU A 133 -17.21 -24.25 1.65
N VAL A 134 -16.25 -24.46 0.75
CA VAL A 134 -15.29 -25.56 0.81
C VAL A 134 -13.91 -24.95 1.02
N ASN A 135 -13.35 -25.18 2.21
CA ASN A 135 -12.04 -24.63 2.59
C ASN A 135 -10.92 -25.55 2.11
N TYR A 136 -9.87 -24.96 1.54
CA TYR A 136 -8.66 -25.68 1.17
C TYR A 136 -7.42 -24.90 1.61
N SER A 137 -6.51 -25.57 2.33
CA SER A 137 -5.24 -25.01 2.74
C SER A 137 -4.17 -25.35 1.69
N ALA A 138 -3.57 -24.32 1.09
CA ALA A 138 -2.53 -24.48 0.08
C ALA A 138 -1.21 -23.87 0.56
N THR A 139 -0.13 -24.62 0.39
CA THR A 139 1.25 -24.17 0.65
C THR A 139 1.87 -23.44 -0.56
N ASP A 140 1.33 -23.65 -1.77
CA ASP A 140 1.83 -23.06 -3.01
C ASP A 140 0.80 -22.11 -3.67
N GLN A 141 1.29 -21.09 -4.38
CA GLN A 141 0.51 -20.02 -5.02
C GLN A 141 0.07 -20.36 -6.46
N THR A 142 0.25 -21.59 -6.93
CA THR A 142 0.00 -21.95 -8.32
C THR A 142 -1.50 -21.92 -8.70
N LEU A 143 -1.85 -21.05 -9.65
CA LEU A 143 -3.19 -20.92 -10.23
C LEU A 143 -3.74 -22.23 -10.83
N GLU A 144 -2.86 -23.14 -11.24
CA GLU A 144 -3.23 -24.45 -11.78
C GLU A 144 -3.83 -25.38 -10.72
N PHE A 145 -3.24 -25.41 -9.52
CA PHE A 145 -3.71 -26.24 -8.41
C PHE A 145 -5.11 -25.81 -7.96
N ALA A 146 -5.24 -24.51 -7.78
CA ALA A 146 -6.46 -23.76 -7.65
C ALA A 146 -7.55 -24.14 -8.66
N TYR A 147 -7.20 -24.20 -9.95
CA TYR A 147 -8.13 -24.57 -11.02
C TYR A 147 -8.59 -26.03 -10.94
N ARG A 148 -7.70 -26.96 -10.60
CA ARG A 148 -8.05 -28.38 -10.39
C ARG A 148 -9.04 -28.56 -9.25
N LEU A 149 -8.88 -27.80 -8.15
CA LEU A 149 -9.83 -27.79 -7.04
C LEU A 149 -11.20 -27.27 -7.47
N LEU A 150 -11.26 -26.22 -8.29
CA LEU A 150 -12.52 -25.66 -8.80
C LEU A 150 -13.32 -26.65 -9.67
N ARG A 151 -12.64 -27.49 -10.47
CA ARG A 151 -13.29 -28.50 -11.33
C ARG A 151 -14.10 -29.53 -10.54
N ASN A 152 -13.71 -29.78 -9.30
CA ASN A 152 -14.34 -30.77 -8.43
C ASN A 152 -15.48 -30.19 -7.57
N LEU A 153 -15.70 -28.87 -7.63
CA LEU A 153 -16.79 -28.23 -6.90
C LEU A 153 -18.14 -28.44 -7.59
N ARG A 154 -19.15 -28.74 -6.77
CA ARG A 154 -20.55 -28.76 -7.21
C ARG A 154 -21.02 -27.35 -7.58
N SER A 155 -22.14 -27.25 -8.29
CA SER A 155 -22.69 -25.99 -8.81
C SER A 155 -23.03 -24.96 -7.70
N ASN A 156 -23.36 -25.44 -6.50
CA ASN A 156 -23.74 -24.67 -5.32
C ASN A 156 -22.58 -24.41 -4.33
N GLU A 157 -21.36 -24.84 -4.64
CA GLU A 157 -20.20 -24.68 -3.76
C GLU A 157 -19.30 -23.51 -4.21
N LYS A 158 -18.54 -22.95 -3.27
CA LYS A 158 -17.48 -21.98 -3.53
C LYS A 158 -16.19 -22.38 -2.79
N LEU A 159 -15.06 -22.22 -3.47
CA LEU A 159 -13.74 -22.53 -2.92
C LEU A 159 -13.17 -21.33 -2.19
N VAL A 160 -12.76 -21.56 -0.94
CA VAL A 160 -12.02 -20.61 -0.12
C VAL A 160 -10.60 -21.15 0.04
N VAL A 161 -9.61 -20.43 -0.49
CA VAL A 161 -8.20 -20.80 -0.34
C VAL A 161 -7.57 -20.00 0.79
N GLU A 162 -7.06 -20.72 1.79
CA GLU A 162 -6.24 -20.16 2.86
C GLU A 162 -4.76 -20.48 2.55
N HIS A 163 -3.96 -19.43 2.33
CA HIS A 163 -2.53 -19.55 2.06
C HIS A 163 -1.75 -19.52 3.37
N ALA A 164 -0.99 -20.58 3.68
CA ALA A 164 -0.31 -20.75 4.96
C ALA A 164 0.75 -19.67 5.26
N ASP A 165 1.34 -19.06 4.22
CA ASP A 165 2.48 -18.12 4.36
C ASP A 165 2.24 -16.73 3.76
N CYS A 166 0.98 -16.33 3.56
CA CYS A 166 0.68 -15.02 2.97
C CYS A 166 0.72 -13.91 4.03
N SER A 167 1.66 -12.97 3.89
CA SER A 167 1.80 -11.77 4.75
C SER A 167 0.59 -10.83 4.74
N THR A 168 -0.34 -11.05 3.82
CA THR A 168 -1.69 -10.49 3.88
C THR A 168 -2.69 -11.62 4.16
N PRO A 169 -3.54 -11.52 5.20
CA PRO A 169 -4.64 -12.46 5.40
C PRO A 169 -5.74 -12.18 4.36
N ARG A 170 -5.38 -12.37 3.10
CA ARG A 170 -6.32 -12.48 2.00
C ARG A 170 -6.72 -13.94 2.02
N ARG A 171 -7.88 -14.21 2.63
CA ARG A 171 -8.74 -15.25 2.06
C ARG A 171 -8.83 -14.91 0.58
N CYS A 172 -8.17 -15.68 -0.27
CA CYS A 172 -8.27 -15.48 -1.71
C CYS A 172 -9.67 -15.97 -2.09
N LEU A 173 -10.68 -15.11 -1.89
CA LEU A 173 -12.09 -15.40 -2.14
C LEU A 173 -12.41 -15.54 -3.65
N HIS A 174 -11.41 -15.65 -4.52
CA HIS A 174 -11.56 -15.49 -5.96
C HIS A 174 -10.73 -16.49 -6.74
N MET A 175 -11.34 -17.57 -7.24
CA MET A 175 -10.77 -18.27 -8.39
C MET A 175 -11.81 -18.67 -9.45
N ARG A 176 -13.04 -19.03 -9.09
CA ARG A 176 -14.01 -19.47 -10.12
C ARG A 176 -14.42 -18.36 -11.08
N PHE A 177 -14.91 -17.24 -10.58
CA PHE A 177 -15.48 -16.20 -11.46
C PHE A 177 -14.43 -15.26 -12.09
N HIS A 178 -13.29 -15.01 -11.44
CA HIS A 178 -12.22 -14.22 -12.05
C HIS A 178 -11.57 -14.93 -13.25
N LEU A 179 -11.39 -16.26 -13.15
CA LEU A 179 -10.95 -17.08 -14.27
C LEU A 179 -12.03 -17.13 -15.36
N MET A 180 -13.28 -17.43 -15.02
CA MET A 180 -14.35 -17.51 -16.04
C MET A 180 -14.63 -16.19 -16.77
N LYS A 181 -14.52 -15.03 -16.11
CA LYS A 181 -14.66 -13.72 -16.76
C LYS A 181 -13.47 -13.37 -17.66
N ARG A 182 -12.29 -13.98 -17.43
CA ARG A 182 -11.09 -13.86 -18.26
C ARG A 182 -10.95 -14.95 -19.32
N ILE A 183 -11.76 -16.02 -19.33
CA ILE A 183 -11.76 -17.02 -20.41
C ILE A 183 -12.09 -16.37 -21.77
N GLY A 184 -12.86 -15.27 -21.79
CA GLY A 184 -13.12 -14.49 -23.01
C GLY A 184 -11.93 -13.65 -23.49
N SER A 185 -10.97 -13.33 -22.63
CA SER A 185 -9.72 -12.66 -22.98
C SER A 185 -8.61 -13.71 -23.02
N ALA A 186 -8.33 -14.22 -24.23
CA ALA A 186 -7.37 -15.28 -24.52
C ALA A 186 -6.21 -15.34 -23.50
N LEU A 187 -6.25 -16.33 -22.60
CA LEU A 187 -5.08 -16.67 -21.80
C LEU A 187 -3.93 -17.02 -22.76
N PRO A 188 -2.66 -16.70 -22.41
CA PRO A 188 -1.48 -17.06 -23.21
C PRO A 188 -1.22 -18.58 -23.23
N TYR A 189 -2.12 -19.34 -22.61
CA TYR A 189 -2.09 -20.78 -22.55
C TYR A 189 -3.33 -21.35 -23.28
N SER A 190 -3.12 -22.41 -24.04
CA SER A 190 -4.17 -23.22 -24.65
C SER A 190 -4.37 -24.51 -23.85
N LEU A 191 -5.61 -24.98 -23.79
CA LEU A 191 -5.93 -26.24 -23.14
C LEU A 191 -5.80 -27.36 -24.16
N LYS A 192 -4.90 -28.32 -23.92
CA LYS A 192 -4.79 -29.54 -24.71
C LYS A 192 -5.29 -30.71 -23.87
N ILE A 193 -6.26 -31.47 -24.39
CA ILE A 193 -6.75 -32.68 -23.74
C ILE A 193 -6.13 -33.88 -24.44
N VAL A 194 -5.42 -34.73 -23.69
CA VAL A 194 -4.88 -36.00 -24.18
C VAL A 194 -5.27 -37.08 -23.17
N ASN A 195 -5.93 -38.15 -23.63
CA ASN A 195 -6.35 -39.29 -22.80
C ASN A 195 -7.08 -38.89 -21.50
N ASN A 196 -8.06 -37.98 -21.60
CA ASN A 196 -8.82 -37.41 -20.46
C ASN A 196 -7.99 -36.63 -19.42
N VAL A 197 -6.72 -36.38 -19.69
CA VAL A 197 -5.85 -35.52 -18.88
C VAL A 197 -5.73 -34.16 -19.56
N SER A 198 -5.92 -33.09 -18.80
CA SER A 198 -5.83 -31.72 -19.29
C SER A 198 -4.42 -31.17 -19.08
N TYR A 199 -3.79 -30.70 -20.15
CA TYR A 199 -2.48 -30.06 -20.16
C TYR A 199 -2.64 -28.58 -20.48
N ILE A 200 -1.92 -27.74 -19.75
CA ILE A 200 -1.77 -26.31 -20.04
C ILE A 200 -0.54 -26.18 -20.95
N VAL A 201 -0.74 -25.68 -22.16
CA VAL A 201 0.35 -25.49 -23.14
C VAL A 201 0.48 -24.00 -23.41
N GLU A 202 1.68 -23.45 -23.30
CA GLU A 202 1.95 -22.08 -23.79
C GLU A 202 1.58 -21.98 -25.26
N LYS A 203 0.85 -20.94 -25.62
CA LYS A 203 0.66 -20.60 -27.02
C LYS A 203 1.98 -20.03 -27.50
N ASN A 204 2.74 -20.83 -28.22
CA ASN A 204 3.82 -20.29 -29.03
C ASN A 204 3.18 -19.47 -30.15
N GLU A 205 3.57 -18.21 -30.25
CA GLU A 205 3.21 -17.31 -31.36
C GLU A 205 3.73 -17.83 -32.69
#